data_AF-A0AAU1L4Y9-F1
#
_entry.id   AF-A0AAU1L4Y9-F1
#
_cell.length_a   1.000
_cell.length_b   1.000
_cell.length_c   1.000
_cell.angle_alpha   90.00
_cell.angle_beta   90.00
_cell.angle_gamma   90.00
#
_symmetry.space_group_name_H-M   'P 1'
#
loop_
_entity.id
_entity.type
_entity.pdbx_description
1 polymer ?
#
loop_
_entity_poly.entity_id
_entity_poly.type
_entity_poly.pdbx_seq_one_letter_code
_entity_poly.pdbx_strand_id
1 'polypeptide(L)'
;MTVQPHPSLQPYADAWTHSIEAISELVLPLTEGEWNRATPCPGWSVRDVVSHIIGIECEQLGDPRPIHTVARDLRHVVDEFSRYMEVQVDVRRHHTAPEMTSELEYTIIRRSRQLRNEKRDPDTMVRGPLGDQVTLELALRLRAFDVWIHEQDLRAALGVPGNWDSPGAFVARDILLAGLPKVVAKLAGAPANSAVVIDVHGPVEFMRTVRVDAEGRGTVDGTPSLGPAVTLTTDWQTYVRLAAGRVRPHAVADRVKTEGDPELAAAILANFAVTP
;
A
#
# COMPACT_ATOMS: atom_id res chain seq x y z
N MET A 1 -0.45 -27.26 -23.23
CA MET A 1 0.72 -26.64 -22.58
C MET A 1 0.19 -25.61 -21.60
N THR A 2 0.31 -25.88 -20.31
CA THR A 2 0.02 -24.91 -19.24
C THR A 2 0.98 -23.73 -19.40
N VAL A 3 0.43 -22.55 -19.68
CA VAL A 3 1.20 -21.31 -19.87
C VAL A 3 1.49 -20.75 -18.48
N GLN A 4 2.76 -20.67 -18.10
CA GLN A 4 3.18 -20.06 -16.84
C GLN A 4 3.82 -18.68 -17.11
N PRO A 5 3.45 -17.65 -16.32
CA PRO A 5 4.13 -16.34 -16.29
C PRO A 5 5.63 -16.43 -15.99
N HIS A 6 6.35 -15.33 -16.20
CA HIS A 6 7.75 -15.23 -15.83
C HIS A 6 7.96 -15.54 -14.33
N PRO A 7 8.83 -16.49 -13.94
CA PRO A 7 8.90 -16.99 -12.56
C PRO A 7 9.13 -15.93 -11.49
N SER A 8 9.87 -14.85 -11.80
CA SER A 8 10.12 -13.75 -10.85
C SER A 8 8.96 -12.77 -10.71
N LEU A 9 8.04 -12.70 -11.69
CA LEU A 9 6.86 -11.84 -11.65
C LEU A 9 5.63 -12.54 -11.06
N GLN A 10 5.65 -13.88 -11.06
CA GLN A 10 4.57 -14.72 -10.54
C GLN A 10 4.15 -14.35 -9.11
N PRO A 11 5.06 -14.12 -8.15
CA PRO A 11 4.65 -13.80 -6.77
C PRO A 11 3.78 -12.53 -6.68
N TYR A 12 4.06 -11.52 -7.51
CA TYR A 12 3.27 -10.29 -7.55
C TYR A 12 1.90 -10.52 -8.22
N ALA A 13 1.84 -11.36 -9.26
CA ALA A 13 0.58 -11.74 -9.88
C ALA A 13 -0.31 -12.55 -8.91
N ASP A 14 0.27 -13.47 -8.14
CA ASP A 14 -0.45 -14.26 -7.14
C ASP A 14 -0.96 -13.38 -5.99
N ALA A 15 -0.12 -12.47 -5.49
CA ALA A 15 -0.49 -11.51 -4.46
C ALA A 15 -1.63 -10.57 -4.90
N TRP A 16 -1.55 -10.07 -6.14
CA TRP A 16 -2.63 -9.28 -6.73
C TRP A 16 -3.91 -10.10 -6.87
N THR A 17 -3.81 -11.34 -7.40
CA THR A 17 -4.97 -12.22 -7.65
C THR A 17 -5.71 -12.54 -6.35
N HIS A 18 -4.98 -12.94 -5.31
CA HIS A 18 -5.57 -13.21 -4.00
C HIS A 18 -6.30 -11.97 -3.46
N SER A 19 -5.64 -10.81 -3.49
CA SER A 19 -6.20 -9.59 -2.88
C SER A 19 -7.42 -9.08 -3.65
N ILE A 20 -7.39 -9.12 -4.99
CA ILE A 20 -8.51 -8.63 -5.80
C ILE A 20 -9.74 -9.56 -5.75
N GLU A 21 -9.52 -10.87 -5.66
CA GLU A 21 -10.60 -11.84 -5.44
C GLU A 21 -11.24 -11.64 -4.05
N ALA A 22 -10.42 -11.46 -3.01
CA ALA A 22 -10.90 -11.15 -1.67
C ALA A 22 -11.70 -9.84 -1.63
N ILE A 23 -11.28 -8.81 -2.37
CA ILE A 23 -12.05 -7.56 -2.51
C ILE A 23 -13.39 -7.81 -3.20
N SER A 24 -13.39 -8.55 -4.31
CA SER A 24 -14.62 -8.90 -5.03
C SER A 24 -15.63 -9.60 -4.11
N GLU A 25 -15.17 -10.59 -3.33
CA GLU A 25 -15.98 -11.30 -2.34
C GLU A 25 -16.51 -10.38 -1.23
N LEU A 26 -15.70 -9.43 -0.76
CA LEU A 26 -16.10 -8.46 0.27
C LEU A 26 -17.21 -7.52 -0.20
N VAL A 27 -17.14 -7.07 -1.46
CA VAL A 27 -18.03 -6.02 -1.96
C VAL A 27 -19.30 -6.55 -2.63
N LEU A 28 -19.27 -7.80 -3.12
CA LEU A 28 -20.42 -8.44 -3.77
C LEU A 28 -21.71 -8.46 -2.94
N PRO A 29 -21.71 -8.76 -1.63
CA PRO A 29 -22.94 -8.81 -0.83
C PRO A 29 -23.37 -7.45 -0.27
N LEU A 30 -22.61 -6.37 -0.52
CA LEU A 30 -22.89 -5.08 0.10
C LEU A 30 -24.17 -4.45 -0.40
N THR A 31 -24.94 -3.90 0.55
CA THR A 31 -26.09 -3.04 0.25
C THR A 31 -25.62 -1.65 -0.18
N GLU A 32 -26.46 -0.91 -0.91
CA GLU A 32 -26.12 0.42 -1.45
C GLU A 32 -25.58 1.40 -0.39
N GLY A 33 -26.13 1.36 0.83
CA GLY A 33 -25.68 2.23 1.92
C GLY A 33 -24.25 1.95 2.40
N GLU A 34 -23.78 0.70 2.28
CA GLU A 34 -22.47 0.28 2.76
C GLU A 34 -21.33 0.76 1.89
N TRP A 35 -21.59 0.95 0.60
CA TRP A 35 -20.66 1.56 -0.35
C TRP A 35 -20.24 2.98 0.03
N ASN A 36 -21.05 3.67 0.84
CA ASN A 36 -20.77 5.02 1.30
C ASN A 36 -20.08 5.08 2.67
N ARG A 37 -19.74 3.93 3.28
CA ARG A 37 -18.98 3.90 4.54
C ARG A 37 -17.60 4.51 4.33
N ALA A 38 -17.18 5.38 5.23
CA ALA A 38 -15.83 5.95 5.23
C ALA A 38 -14.80 4.86 5.49
N THR A 39 -13.67 4.95 4.79
CA THR A 39 -12.52 4.05 5.00
C THR A 39 -11.40 4.78 5.73
N PRO A 40 -10.35 4.06 6.15
CA PRO A 40 -9.13 4.69 6.66
C PRO A 40 -8.42 5.61 5.65
N CYS A 41 -8.70 5.51 4.35
CA CYS A 41 -8.21 6.45 3.34
C CYS A 41 -8.93 7.81 3.50
N PRO A 42 -8.20 8.92 3.73
CA PRO A 42 -8.82 10.22 3.91
C PRO A 42 -9.69 10.63 2.73
N GLY A 43 -10.97 10.92 3.00
CA GLY A 43 -11.92 11.38 1.99
C GLY A 43 -12.50 10.28 1.10
N TRP A 44 -12.11 9.01 1.30
CA TRP A 44 -12.56 7.89 0.46
C TRP A 44 -13.52 6.96 1.22
N SER A 45 -14.67 6.73 0.62
CA SER A 45 -15.63 5.69 0.95
C SER A 45 -15.21 4.32 0.38
N VAL A 46 -15.94 3.26 0.75
CA VAL A 46 -15.79 1.92 0.13
C VAL A 46 -15.88 2.01 -1.39
N ARG A 47 -16.82 2.79 -1.92
CA ARG A 47 -16.94 3.05 -3.36
C ARG A 47 -15.69 3.70 -3.94
N ASP A 48 -15.14 4.69 -3.26
CA ASP A 48 -13.97 5.40 -3.74
C ASP A 48 -12.74 4.49 -3.82
N VAL A 49 -12.53 3.63 -2.82
CA VAL A 49 -11.43 2.63 -2.83
C VAL A 49 -11.59 1.65 -3.99
N VAL A 50 -12.78 1.09 -4.20
CA VAL A 50 -13.03 0.18 -5.33
C VAL A 50 -12.85 0.91 -6.67
N SER A 51 -13.27 2.17 -6.75
CA SER A 51 -13.14 3.00 -7.95
C SER A 51 -11.68 3.27 -8.32
N HIS A 52 -10.83 3.54 -7.32
CA HIS A 52 -9.38 3.67 -7.49
C HIS A 52 -8.78 2.39 -8.07
N ILE A 53 -9.12 1.24 -7.50
CA ILE A 53 -8.62 -0.06 -7.96
C ILE A 53 -9.03 -0.29 -9.42
N ILE A 54 -10.32 -0.17 -9.74
CA ILE A 54 -10.81 -0.31 -11.13
C ILE A 54 -10.05 0.63 -12.06
N GLY A 55 -9.93 1.90 -11.70
CA GLY A 55 -9.31 2.92 -12.54
C GLY A 55 -7.84 2.62 -12.87
N ILE A 56 -7.06 2.22 -11.86
CA ILE A 56 -5.65 1.87 -12.09
C ILE A 56 -5.53 0.57 -12.88
N GLU A 57 -6.37 -0.43 -12.62
CA GLU A 57 -6.37 -1.66 -13.40
C GLU A 57 -6.75 -1.42 -14.87
N CYS A 58 -7.70 -0.52 -15.15
CA CYS A 58 -8.00 -0.05 -16.51
C CYS A 58 -6.78 0.60 -17.18
N GLU A 59 -6.04 1.43 -16.47
CA GLU A 59 -4.79 2.02 -17.00
C GLU A 59 -3.72 0.98 -17.29
N GLN A 60 -3.57 -0.04 -16.44
CA GLN A 60 -2.67 -1.17 -16.68
C GLN A 60 -3.09 -1.99 -17.91
N LEU A 61 -4.39 -2.02 -18.23
CA LEU A 61 -4.93 -2.61 -19.46
C LEU A 61 -4.71 -1.72 -20.70
N GLY A 62 -4.26 -0.48 -20.52
CA GLY A 62 -4.10 0.49 -21.59
C GLY A 62 -5.40 1.21 -21.98
N ASP A 63 -6.43 1.13 -21.14
CA ASP A 63 -7.68 1.85 -21.38
C ASP A 63 -7.45 3.37 -21.24
N PRO A 64 -8.18 4.20 -22.02
CA PRO A 64 -8.08 5.64 -21.89
C PRO A 64 -8.57 6.10 -20.52
N ARG A 65 -7.86 7.06 -19.92
CA ARG A 65 -8.30 7.71 -18.69
C ARG A 65 -9.58 8.53 -18.95
N PRO A 66 -10.48 8.63 -17.96
CA PRO A 66 -11.67 9.48 -18.05
C PRO A 66 -11.30 10.95 -18.34
N ILE A 67 -12.04 11.59 -19.24
CA ILE A 67 -12.01 13.05 -19.38
C ILE A 67 -12.97 13.61 -18.33
N HIS A 68 -12.44 13.86 -17.14
CA HIS A 68 -13.24 14.29 -15.99
C HIS A 68 -12.52 15.38 -15.18
N THR A 69 -13.27 16.36 -14.68
CA THR A 69 -12.73 17.46 -13.87
C THR A 69 -13.14 17.26 -12.42
N VAL A 70 -12.14 17.02 -11.57
CA VAL A 70 -12.31 16.88 -10.12
C VAL A 70 -12.50 18.27 -9.48
N ALA A 71 -13.37 18.34 -8.47
CA ALA A 71 -13.55 19.54 -7.66
C ALA A 71 -12.23 20.06 -7.07
N ARG A 72 -12.10 21.39 -6.95
CA ARG A 72 -10.84 22.02 -6.49
C ARG A 72 -10.68 22.05 -4.97
N ASP A 73 -11.77 21.93 -4.23
CA ASP A 73 -11.88 22.15 -2.79
C ASP A 73 -11.88 20.85 -1.95
N LEU A 74 -11.48 19.72 -2.55
CA LEU A 74 -11.31 18.46 -1.84
C LEU A 74 -10.10 18.52 -0.91
N ARG A 75 -10.33 18.42 0.40
CA ARG A 75 -9.28 18.56 1.44
C ARG A 75 -8.18 17.49 1.35
N HIS A 76 -8.50 16.29 0.88
CA HIS A 76 -7.57 15.18 0.76
C HIS A 76 -6.75 15.21 -0.54
N VAL A 77 -7.07 16.12 -1.47
CA VAL A 77 -6.34 16.28 -2.73
C VAL A 77 -5.36 17.46 -2.60
N VAL A 78 -4.11 17.15 -2.30
CA VAL A 78 -3.11 18.15 -1.87
C VAL A 78 -2.01 18.43 -2.91
N ASP A 79 -1.91 17.60 -3.94
CA ASP A 79 -0.89 17.69 -4.98
C ASP A 79 -1.38 17.12 -6.32
N GLU A 80 -0.49 17.08 -7.33
CA GLU A 80 -0.82 16.56 -8.66
C GLU A 80 -1.05 15.04 -8.65
N PHE A 81 -0.34 14.30 -7.80
CA PHE A 81 -0.45 12.85 -7.72
C PHE A 81 -1.79 12.41 -7.12
N SER A 82 -2.17 12.98 -5.98
CA SER A 82 -3.49 12.77 -5.36
C SER A 82 -4.62 13.21 -6.29
N ARG A 83 -4.44 14.29 -7.07
CA ARG A 83 -5.41 14.72 -8.08
C ARG A 83 -5.51 13.74 -9.24
N TYR A 84 -4.38 13.17 -9.68
CA TYR A 84 -4.35 12.13 -10.70
C TYR A 84 -5.11 10.89 -10.25
N MET A 85 -4.96 10.46 -9.00
CA MET A 85 -5.75 9.34 -8.46
C MET A 85 -7.23 9.68 -8.37
N GLU A 86 -7.57 10.88 -7.88
CA GLU A 86 -8.95 11.28 -7.63
C GLU A 86 -9.83 11.30 -8.90
N VAL A 87 -9.27 11.51 -10.10
CA VAL A 87 -10.05 11.50 -11.36
C VAL A 87 -10.79 10.18 -11.57
N GLN A 88 -10.12 9.05 -11.33
CA GLN A 88 -10.69 7.72 -11.51
C GLN A 88 -11.69 7.35 -10.41
N VAL A 89 -11.56 8.01 -9.25
CA VAL A 89 -12.45 7.87 -8.10
C VAL A 89 -13.73 8.66 -8.30
N ASP A 90 -13.60 9.96 -8.55
CA ASP A 90 -14.70 10.91 -8.59
C ASP A 90 -15.69 10.58 -9.71
N VAL A 91 -15.20 10.09 -10.86
CA VAL A 91 -16.05 9.70 -12.00
C VAL A 91 -17.00 8.55 -11.65
N ARG A 92 -16.71 7.73 -10.63
CA ARG A 92 -17.54 6.57 -10.25
C ARG A 92 -18.41 6.82 -9.00
N ARG A 93 -18.35 8.00 -8.40
CA ARG A 93 -19.15 8.33 -7.20
C ARG A 93 -20.65 8.27 -7.39
N HIS A 94 -21.11 8.39 -8.65
CA HIS A 94 -22.51 8.34 -9.01
C HIS A 94 -22.98 6.93 -9.45
N HIS A 95 -22.06 5.97 -9.57
CA HIS A 95 -22.42 4.59 -9.90
C HIS A 95 -23.13 3.93 -8.73
N THR A 96 -24.06 3.04 -9.03
CA THR A 96 -24.77 2.16 -8.08
C THR A 96 -23.92 0.96 -7.68
N ALA A 97 -24.28 0.26 -6.61
CA ALA A 97 -23.59 -0.97 -6.21
C ALA A 97 -23.50 -2.03 -7.33
N PRO A 98 -24.57 -2.34 -8.09
CA PRO A 98 -24.48 -3.29 -9.20
C PRO A 98 -23.57 -2.85 -10.35
N GLU A 99 -23.51 -1.55 -10.65
CA GLU A 99 -22.59 -1.01 -11.65
C GLU A 99 -21.14 -1.16 -11.21
N MET A 100 -20.84 -0.87 -9.94
CA MET A 100 -19.51 -1.03 -9.36
C MET A 100 -19.05 -2.50 -9.35
N THR A 101 -19.89 -3.43 -8.92
CA THR A 101 -19.52 -4.86 -8.88
C THR A 101 -19.35 -5.44 -10.29
N SER A 102 -20.22 -5.06 -11.24
CA SER A 102 -20.11 -5.51 -12.64
C SER A 102 -18.83 -4.98 -13.30
N GLU A 103 -18.49 -3.71 -13.07
CA GLU A 103 -17.26 -3.12 -13.61
C GLU A 103 -16.00 -3.74 -12.98
N LEU A 104 -16.02 -3.98 -11.67
CA LEU A 104 -14.95 -4.67 -10.96
C LEU A 104 -14.73 -6.09 -11.51
N GLU A 105 -15.80 -6.89 -11.64
CA GLU A 105 -15.73 -8.25 -12.17
C GLU A 105 -15.14 -8.28 -13.58
N TYR A 106 -15.65 -7.40 -14.46
CA TYR A 106 -15.14 -7.28 -15.82
C TYR A 106 -13.64 -6.92 -15.86
N THR A 107 -13.23 -6.01 -14.98
CA THR A 107 -11.84 -5.57 -14.85
C THR A 107 -10.93 -6.71 -14.36
N ILE A 108 -11.38 -7.47 -13.35
CA ILE A 108 -10.67 -8.65 -12.83
C ILE A 108 -10.44 -9.65 -13.95
N ILE A 109 -11.47 -10.02 -14.71
CA ILE A 109 -11.36 -11.00 -15.81
C ILE A 109 -10.28 -10.57 -16.81
N ARG A 110 -10.28 -9.29 -17.21
CA ARG A 110 -9.30 -8.74 -18.17
C ARG A 110 -7.89 -8.73 -17.60
N ARG A 111 -7.71 -8.24 -16.37
CA ARG A 111 -6.39 -8.17 -15.72
C ARG A 111 -5.81 -9.53 -15.41
N SER A 112 -6.61 -10.47 -14.89
CA SER A 112 -6.17 -11.84 -14.65
C SER A 112 -5.73 -12.50 -15.96
N ARG A 113 -6.42 -12.24 -17.09
CA ARG A 113 -5.97 -12.70 -18.40
C ARG A 113 -4.65 -12.04 -18.83
N GLN A 114 -4.48 -10.73 -18.62
CA GLN A 114 -3.25 -10.02 -18.95
C GLN A 114 -2.06 -10.58 -18.16
N LEU A 115 -2.19 -10.73 -16.84
CA LEU A 115 -1.15 -11.26 -15.96
C LEU A 115 -0.78 -12.72 -16.29
N ARG A 116 -1.76 -13.59 -16.54
CA ARG A 116 -1.49 -14.98 -16.96
C ARG A 116 -0.73 -15.07 -18.30
N ASN A 117 -0.83 -14.05 -19.14
CA ASN A 117 -0.16 -14.00 -20.45
C ASN A 117 1.06 -13.07 -20.45
N GLU A 118 1.50 -12.59 -19.28
CA GLU A 118 2.67 -11.74 -19.17
C GLU A 118 3.95 -12.55 -19.43
N LYS A 119 4.70 -12.12 -20.44
CA LYS A 119 5.91 -12.81 -20.94
C LYS A 119 7.11 -11.88 -21.10
N ARG A 120 6.91 -10.58 -20.90
CA ARG A 120 7.97 -9.59 -21.00
C ARG A 120 8.96 -9.78 -19.85
N ASP A 121 10.20 -9.37 -20.08
CA ASP A 121 11.24 -9.42 -19.05
C ASP A 121 10.90 -8.45 -17.90
N PRO A 122 11.29 -8.78 -16.66
CA PRO A 122 11.08 -7.92 -15.49
C PRO A 122 11.57 -6.47 -15.69
N ASP A 123 12.68 -6.29 -16.42
CA ASP A 123 13.30 -4.99 -16.71
C ASP A 123 12.61 -4.22 -17.85
N THR A 124 11.57 -4.78 -18.46
CA THR A 124 10.84 -4.10 -19.54
C THR A 124 10.21 -2.81 -19.01
N MET A 125 10.50 -1.69 -19.66
CA MET A 125 9.93 -0.40 -19.28
C MET A 125 8.44 -0.34 -19.65
N VAL A 126 7.63 0.08 -18.68
CA VAL A 126 6.19 0.29 -18.82
C VAL A 126 5.81 1.66 -18.27
N ARG A 127 4.66 2.17 -18.71
CA ARG A 127 4.12 3.45 -18.25
C ARG A 127 3.54 3.31 -16.84
N GLY A 128 4.01 4.14 -15.92
CA GLY A 128 3.47 4.32 -14.57
C GLY A 128 2.52 5.52 -14.47
N PRO A 129 2.01 5.79 -13.25
CA PRO A 129 1.23 6.99 -12.94
C PRO A 129 1.94 8.27 -13.40
N LEU A 130 1.18 9.32 -13.72
CA LEU A 130 1.70 10.59 -14.25
C LEU A 130 2.56 10.48 -15.53
N GLY A 131 2.58 9.31 -16.18
CA GLY A 131 3.38 9.08 -17.37
C GLY A 131 4.84 8.67 -17.11
N ASP A 132 5.18 8.39 -15.85
CA ASP A 132 6.50 7.88 -15.46
C ASP A 132 6.86 6.59 -16.22
N GLN A 133 8.15 6.29 -16.29
CA GLN A 133 8.66 5.03 -16.86
C GLN A 133 9.25 4.20 -15.72
N VAL A 134 8.69 3.01 -15.50
CA VAL A 134 9.14 2.06 -14.47
C VAL A 134 9.37 0.69 -15.08
N THR A 135 10.17 -0.15 -14.44
CA THR A 135 10.28 -1.55 -14.84
C THR A 135 8.95 -2.26 -14.60
N LEU A 136 8.67 -3.29 -15.40
CA LEU A 136 7.50 -4.13 -15.26
C LEU A 136 7.46 -4.78 -13.86
N GLU A 137 8.61 -5.21 -13.34
CA GLU A 137 8.71 -5.74 -11.98
C GLU A 137 8.23 -4.73 -10.95
N LEU A 138 8.73 -3.50 -11.00
CA LEU A 138 8.35 -2.47 -10.04
C LEU A 138 6.86 -2.14 -10.17
N ALA A 139 6.33 -2.07 -11.39
CA ALA A 139 4.91 -1.84 -11.63
C ALA A 139 4.04 -2.92 -10.98
N LEU A 140 4.34 -4.21 -11.22
CA LEU A 140 3.58 -5.31 -10.66
C LEU A 140 3.72 -5.42 -9.14
N ARG A 141 4.92 -5.17 -8.61
CA ARG A 141 5.19 -5.13 -7.18
C ARG A 141 4.36 -4.05 -6.48
N LEU A 142 4.35 -2.83 -7.02
CA LEU A 142 3.56 -1.72 -6.48
C LEU A 142 2.05 -1.98 -6.60
N ARG A 143 1.59 -2.59 -7.69
CA ARG A 143 0.16 -2.96 -7.84
C ARG A 143 -0.27 -4.01 -6.82
N ALA A 144 0.51 -5.06 -6.63
CA ALA A 144 0.21 -6.10 -5.64
C ALA A 144 0.12 -5.52 -4.22
N PHE A 145 1.03 -4.61 -3.89
CA PHE A 145 0.99 -3.87 -2.62
C PHE A 145 -0.24 -2.98 -2.48
N ASP A 146 -0.53 -2.14 -3.47
CA ASP A 146 -1.63 -1.18 -3.41
C ASP A 146 -3.00 -1.86 -3.28
N VAL A 147 -3.26 -2.91 -4.06
CA VAL A 147 -4.50 -3.70 -3.96
C VAL A 147 -4.61 -4.36 -2.58
N TRP A 148 -3.51 -4.91 -2.04
CA TRP A 148 -3.54 -5.52 -0.71
C TRP A 148 -3.77 -4.51 0.42
N ILE A 149 -3.16 -3.32 0.35
CA ILE A 149 -3.41 -2.24 1.31
C ILE A 149 -4.89 -1.84 1.28
N HIS A 150 -5.45 -1.67 0.08
CA HIS A 150 -6.85 -1.30 -0.07
C HIS A 150 -7.83 -2.41 0.30
N GLU A 151 -7.45 -3.68 0.17
CA GLU A 151 -8.19 -4.78 0.80
C GLU A 151 -8.30 -4.56 2.31
N GLN A 152 -7.22 -4.17 2.99
CA GLN A 152 -7.25 -3.90 4.43
C GLN A 152 -8.07 -2.65 4.77
N ASP A 153 -8.03 -1.61 3.93
CA ASP A 153 -8.85 -0.41 4.07
C ASP A 153 -10.36 -0.75 4.01
N LEU A 154 -10.75 -1.62 3.07
CA LEU A 154 -12.13 -2.10 2.93
C LEU A 154 -12.55 -2.98 4.11
N ARG A 155 -11.71 -3.94 4.51
CA ARG A 155 -11.97 -4.80 5.67
C ARG A 155 -12.15 -3.99 6.95
N ALA A 156 -11.34 -2.95 7.16
CA ALA A 156 -11.48 -2.03 8.28
C ALA A 156 -12.82 -1.26 8.23
N ALA A 157 -13.22 -0.74 7.07
CA ALA A 157 -14.49 -0.03 6.89
C ALA A 157 -15.72 -0.93 7.08
N LEU A 158 -15.60 -2.22 6.76
CA LEU A 158 -16.68 -3.21 6.83
C LEU A 158 -16.70 -4.00 8.15
N GLY A 159 -15.70 -3.82 9.02
CA GLY A 159 -15.61 -4.55 10.29
C GLY A 159 -15.25 -6.03 10.13
N VAL A 160 -14.54 -6.39 9.07
CA VAL A 160 -14.12 -7.77 8.76
C VAL A 160 -12.63 -7.94 9.10
N PRO A 161 -12.19 -9.07 9.68
CA PRO A 161 -10.76 -9.34 9.92
C PRO A 161 -9.91 -9.31 8.65
N GLY A 162 -8.65 -8.84 8.77
CA GLY A 162 -7.68 -8.68 7.68
C GLY A 162 -6.87 -9.92 7.34
N ASN A 163 -6.64 -10.18 6.05
CA ASN A 163 -5.78 -11.26 5.53
C ASN A 163 -4.28 -10.95 5.76
N TRP A 164 -3.90 -10.83 7.03
CA TRP A 164 -2.65 -10.22 7.47
C TRP A 164 -1.38 -11.02 7.13
N ASP A 165 -1.50 -12.29 6.73
CA ASP A 165 -0.41 -13.19 6.31
C ASP A 165 -0.60 -13.74 4.89
N SER A 166 -1.51 -13.15 4.11
CA SER A 166 -1.70 -13.50 2.70
C SER A 166 -0.48 -13.11 1.83
N PRO A 167 -0.35 -13.61 0.59
CA PRO A 167 0.80 -13.31 -0.26
C PRO A 167 1.08 -11.80 -0.43
N GLY A 168 0.03 -10.97 -0.49
CA GLY A 168 0.15 -9.51 -0.54
C GLY A 168 0.80 -8.89 0.70
N ALA A 169 0.65 -9.51 1.88
CA ALA A 169 1.24 -9.03 3.12
C ALA A 169 2.78 -9.08 3.09
N PHE A 170 3.37 -10.10 2.46
CA PHE A 170 4.82 -10.22 2.34
C PHE A 170 5.38 -9.21 1.33
N VAL A 171 4.67 -8.96 0.23
CA VAL A 171 5.03 -7.89 -0.72
C VAL A 171 4.96 -6.53 -0.03
N ALA A 172 3.92 -6.30 0.77
CA ALA A 172 3.75 -5.08 1.54
C ALA A 172 4.87 -4.89 2.57
N ARG A 173 5.22 -5.93 3.33
CA ARG A 173 6.35 -5.91 4.26
C ARG A 173 7.60 -5.39 3.56
N ASP A 174 7.95 -5.96 2.42
CA ASP A 174 9.20 -5.63 1.74
C ASP A 174 9.21 -4.21 1.17
N ILE A 175 8.06 -3.69 0.72
CA ILE A 175 7.93 -2.29 0.28
C ILE A 175 8.01 -1.32 1.47
N LEU A 176 7.28 -1.60 2.55
CA LEU A 176 7.27 -0.74 3.73
C LEU A 176 8.66 -0.68 4.39
N LEU A 177 9.37 -1.81 4.44
CA LEU A 177 10.76 -1.88 4.94
C LEU A 177 11.72 -1.04 4.10
N ALA A 178 11.56 -1.03 2.76
CA ALA A 178 12.41 -0.25 1.87
C ALA A 178 12.26 1.28 2.09
N GLY A 179 11.14 1.73 2.67
CA GLY A 179 10.92 3.13 3.03
C GLY A 179 11.60 3.57 4.33
N LEU A 180 11.91 2.65 5.24
CA LEU A 180 12.42 2.97 6.57
C LEU A 180 13.74 3.76 6.58
N PRO A 181 14.73 3.51 5.70
CA PRO A 181 15.94 4.33 5.65
C PRO A 181 15.66 5.83 5.44
N LYS A 182 14.69 6.16 4.59
CA LYS A 182 14.28 7.55 4.36
C LYS A 182 13.60 8.13 5.60
N VAL A 183 12.71 7.37 6.25
CA VAL A 183 12.02 7.79 7.48
C VAL A 183 13.04 8.10 8.58
N VAL A 184 13.91 7.15 8.89
CA VAL A 184 14.83 7.24 10.03
C VAL A 184 15.95 8.23 9.78
N ALA A 185 16.68 8.11 8.67
CA ALA A 185 17.87 8.91 8.43
C ALA A 185 17.54 10.34 7.96
N LYS A 186 16.57 10.49 7.04
CA LYS A 186 16.28 11.78 6.41
C LYS A 186 15.17 12.56 7.10
N LEU A 187 14.03 11.93 7.41
CA LEU A 187 12.86 12.66 7.93
C LEU A 187 12.90 12.85 9.44
N ALA A 188 13.29 11.81 10.18
CA ALA A 188 13.43 11.85 11.63
C ALA A 188 14.79 12.39 12.09
N GLY A 189 15.81 12.38 11.21
CA GLY A 189 17.12 12.95 11.49
C GLY A 189 17.94 12.14 12.51
N ALA A 190 17.86 10.82 12.46
CA ALA A 190 18.67 9.96 13.33
C ALA A 190 20.18 10.31 13.21
N PRO A 191 20.93 10.39 14.32
CA PRO A 191 22.34 10.79 14.29
C PRO A 191 23.21 9.91 13.40
N ALA A 192 24.30 10.46 12.86
CA ALA A 192 25.31 9.67 12.17
C ALA A 192 25.92 8.61 13.11
N ASN A 193 26.29 7.46 12.55
CA ASN A 193 26.79 6.30 13.30
C ASN A 193 25.79 5.75 14.35
N SER A 194 24.49 5.83 14.06
CA SER A 194 23.44 5.30 14.92
C SER A 194 22.70 4.13 14.27
N ALA A 195 21.90 3.44 15.08
CA ALA A 195 21.02 2.38 14.62
C ALA A 195 19.65 2.50 15.29
N VAL A 196 18.60 2.21 14.54
CA VAL A 196 17.22 2.09 15.04
C VAL A 196 16.73 0.68 14.76
N VAL A 197 16.15 0.03 15.77
CA VAL A 197 15.56 -1.31 15.64
C VAL A 197 14.05 -1.19 15.53
N ILE A 198 13.47 -1.87 14.55
CA ILE A 198 12.03 -2.05 14.38
C ILE A 198 11.74 -3.53 14.59
N ASP A 199 10.99 -3.84 15.64
CA ASP A 199 10.61 -5.19 16.06
C ASP A 199 9.10 -5.37 15.90
N VAL A 200 8.71 -6.21 14.95
CA VAL A 200 7.31 -6.41 14.57
C VAL A 200 6.92 -7.86 14.79
N HIS A 201 5.89 -8.06 15.61
CA HIS A 201 5.35 -9.38 15.92
C HIS A 201 3.98 -9.61 15.27
N GLY A 202 3.50 -10.85 15.29
CA GLY A 202 2.19 -11.25 14.77
C GLY A 202 2.28 -12.11 13.50
N PRO A 203 1.26 -12.09 12.62
CA PRO A 203 1.17 -13.00 11.48
C PRO A 203 2.34 -12.88 10.48
N VAL A 204 2.91 -11.68 10.34
CA VAL A 204 4.15 -11.43 9.61
C VAL A 204 5.17 -10.82 10.56
N GLU A 205 6.02 -11.68 11.12
CA GLU A 205 7.06 -11.30 12.08
C GLU A 205 8.36 -10.89 11.40
N PHE A 206 8.99 -9.83 11.90
CA PHE A 206 10.37 -9.47 11.56
C PHE A 206 11.00 -8.53 12.58
N MET A 207 12.31 -8.64 12.72
CA MET A 207 13.16 -7.59 13.31
C MET A 207 14.07 -7.02 12.23
N ARG A 208 14.13 -5.69 12.11
CA ARG A 208 15.01 -4.99 11.16
C ARG A 208 15.74 -3.85 11.83
N THR A 209 17.00 -3.67 11.45
CA THR A 209 17.84 -2.57 11.92
C THR A 209 18.02 -1.57 10.79
N VAL A 210 17.65 -0.32 11.01
CA VAL A 210 18.04 0.79 10.15
C VAL A 210 19.33 1.39 10.69
N ARG A 211 20.38 1.41 9.87
CA ARG A 211 21.71 1.94 10.24
C ARG A 211 21.97 3.25 9.51
N VAL A 212 22.47 4.23 10.23
CA VAL A 212 22.86 5.53 9.66
C VAL A 212 24.38 5.61 9.66
N ASP A 213 24.99 5.70 8.48
CA ASP A 213 26.44 5.80 8.33
C ASP A 213 26.99 7.18 8.78
N ALA A 214 28.31 7.35 8.67
CA ALA A 214 28.98 8.61 9.05
C ALA A 214 28.57 9.80 8.16
N GLU A 215 28.10 9.54 6.94
CA GLU A 215 27.59 10.55 6.00
C GLU A 215 26.09 10.82 6.17
N GLY A 216 25.43 10.18 7.15
CA GLY A 216 24.00 10.35 7.41
C GLY A 216 23.09 9.55 6.48
N ARG A 217 23.60 8.56 5.75
CA ARG A 217 22.79 7.71 4.85
C ARG A 217 22.27 6.49 5.59
N GLY A 218 20.98 6.22 5.38
CA GLY A 218 20.30 5.06 5.96
C GLY A 218 20.42 3.81 5.09
N THR A 219 20.62 2.66 5.73
CA THR A 219 20.42 1.31 5.14
C THR A 219 19.59 0.45 6.10
N VAL A 220 18.96 -0.61 5.59
CA VAL A 220 18.17 -1.54 6.41
C VAL A 220 18.64 -2.97 6.21
N ASP A 221 18.85 -3.70 7.31
CA ASP A 221 19.26 -5.10 7.32
C ASP A 221 18.58 -5.90 8.45
N GLY A 222 18.80 -7.21 8.47
CA GLY A 222 18.31 -8.11 9.51
C GLY A 222 19.32 -8.39 10.62
N THR A 223 20.48 -7.72 10.63
CA THR A 223 21.52 -7.93 11.64
C THR A 223 21.12 -7.17 12.91
N PRO A 224 21.08 -7.83 14.08
CA PRO A 224 20.76 -7.15 15.34
C PRO A 224 21.70 -5.99 15.66
N SER A 225 21.20 -5.02 16.43
CA SER A 225 22.03 -3.98 17.06
C SER A 225 22.00 -4.17 18.58
N LEU A 226 23.16 -4.17 19.23
CA LEU A 226 23.28 -4.34 20.69
C LEU A 226 23.12 -3.02 21.46
N GLY A 227 23.17 -1.88 20.77
CA GLY A 227 22.99 -0.55 21.36
C GLY A 227 22.27 0.39 20.40
N PRO A 228 21.01 0.08 20.02
CA PRO A 228 20.25 0.98 19.17
C PRO A 228 19.94 2.28 19.92
N ALA A 229 19.91 3.39 19.18
CA ALA A 229 19.46 4.68 19.70
C ALA A 229 17.96 4.64 20.06
N VAL A 230 17.18 3.90 19.26
CA VAL A 230 15.76 3.66 19.47
C VAL A 230 15.40 2.22 19.10
N THR A 231 14.55 1.59 19.91
CA THR A 231 13.82 0.37 19.54
C THR A 231 12.33 0.69 19.51
N LEU A 232 11.66 0.39 18.40
CA LEU A 232 10.20 0.43 18.28
C LEU A 232 9.68 -1.01 18.20
N THR A 233 8.78 -1.39 19.11
CA THR A 233 8.11 -2.70 19.09
C THR A 233 6.61 -2.52 18.89
N THR A 234 6.03 -3.22 17.93
CA THR A 234 4.58 -3.17 17.65
C THR A 234 4.08 -4.43 16.94
N ASP A 235 2.76 -4.58 16.78
CA ASP A 235 2.18 -5.66 16.00
C ASP A 235 2.10 -5.31 14.50
N TRP A 236 2.08 -6.33 13.64
CA TRP A 236 2.04 -6.18 12.19
C TRP A 236 0.90 -5.30 11.68
N GLN A 237 -0.30 -5.41 12.24
CA GLN A 237 -1.43 -4.59 11.81
C GLN A 237 -1.21 -3.11 12.15
N THR A 238 -0.72 -2.82 13.37
CA THR A 238 -0.37 -1.45 13.77
C THR A 238 0.76 -0.89 12.93
N TYR A 239 1.81 -1.67 12.65
CA TYR A 239 2.90 -1.30 11.75
C TYR A 239 2.38 -0.89 10.38
N VAL A 240 1.57 -1.74 9.72
CA VAL A 240 1.01 -1.44 8.39
C VAL A 240 0.16 -0.18 8.42
N ARG A 241 -0.72 -0.02 9.41
CA ARG A 241 -1.60 1.15 9.49
C ARG A 241 -0.83 2.44 9.70
N LEU A 242 0.26 2.43 10.47
CA LEU A 242 1.13 3.59 10.63
C LEU A 242 1.90 3.88 9.34
N ALA A 243 2.52 2.85 8.75
CA ALA A 243 3.37 2.98 7.58
C ALA A 243 2.58 3.35 6.31
N ALA A 244 1.30 3.00 6.24
CA ALA A 244 0.38 3.42 5.19
C ALA A 244 -0.38 4.73 5.52
N GLY A 245 -0.12 5.38 6.67
CA GLY A 245 -0.78 6.63 7.04
C GLY A 245 -2.28 6.51 7.39
N ARG A 246 -2.76 5.30 7.69
CA ARG A 246 -4.16 4.98 8.02
C ARG A 246 -4.51 5.21 9.49
N VAL A 247 -3.52 5.48 10.33
CA VAL A 247 -3.71 5.83 11.74
C VAL A 247 -2.63 6.80 12.20
N ARG A 248 -2.99 7.71 13.10
CA ARG A 248 -2.02 8.61 13.72
C ARG A 248 -1.32 7.92 14.88
N PRO A 249 -0.02 8.18 15.13
CA PRO A 249 0.72 7.53 16.22
C PRO A 249 0.05 7.61 17.59
N HIS A 250 -0.49 8.78 17.96
CA HIS A 250 -1.15 8.97 19.26
C HIS A 250 -2.40 8.10 19.46
N ALA A 251 -3.06 7.67 18.37
CA ALA A 251 -4.26 6.85 18.44
C ALA A 251 -3.95 5.36 18.69
N VAL A 252 -2.68 4.96 18.64
CA VAL A 252 -2.19 3.59 18.86
C VAL A 252 -0.99 3.56 19.80
N ALA A 253 -0.85 4.58 20.66
CA ALA A 253 0.30 4.73 21.54
C ALA A 253 0.43 3.56 22.54
N ASP A 254 -0.70 2.95 22.93
CA ASP A 254 -0.77 1.75 23.77
C ASP A 254 -0.32 0.46 23.05
N ARG A 255 -0.23 0.50 21.71
CA ARG A 255 0.18 -0.62 20.84
C ARG A 255 1.60 -0.47 20.27
N VAL A 256 2.29 0.62 20.61
CA VAL A 256 3.66 0.89 20.17
C VAL A 256 4.53 1.11 21.40
N LYS A 257 5.43 0.18 21.66
CA LYS A 257 6.44 0.33 22.71
C LYS A 257 7.68 0.98 22.13
N THR A 258 8.23 1.98 22.83
CA THR A 258 9.45 2.67 22.44
C THR A 258 10.49 2.59 23.55
N GLU A 259 11.73 2.26 23.20
CA GLU A 259 12.88 2.28 24.12
C GLU A 259 14.01 3.11 23.51
N GLY A 260 14.86 3.73 24.35
CA GLY A 260 15.96 4.59 23.91
C GLY A 260 15.60 6.07 23.93
N ASP A 261 16.03 6.81 22.91
CA ASP A 261 15.81 8.26 22.78
C ASP A 261 14.33 8.59 22.48
N PRO A 262 13.61 9.27 23.39
CA PRO A 262 12.19 9.56 23.22
C PRO A 262 11.91 10.61 22.13
N GLU A 263 12.83 11.56 21.91
CA GLU A 263 12.65 12.61 20.90
C GLU A 263 12.80 12.01 19.49
N LEU A 264 13.83 11.16 19.31
CA LEU A 264 14.02 10.44 18.04
C LEU A 264 12.87 9.46 17.77
N ALA A 265 12.40 8.72 18.79
CA ALA A 265 11.26 7.82 18.63
C ALA A 265 9.99 8.58 18.19
N ALA A 266 9.71 9.73 18.79
CA ALA A 266 8.59 10.58 18.40
C ALA A 266 8.75 11.13 16.97
N ALA A 267 9.96 11.55 16.58
CA ALA A 267 10.25 12.04 15.24
C ALA A 267 10.07 10.95 14.17
N ILE A 268 10.48 9.72 14.46
CA ILE A 268 10.27 8.55 13.59
C ILE A 268 8.79 8.27 13.42
N LEU A 269 8.03 8.19 14.52
CA LEU A 269 6.60 7.90 14.47
C LEU A 269 5.80 9.00 13.74
N ALA A 270 6.19 10.27 13.90
CA ALA A 270 5.57 11.39 13.19
C ALA A 270 5.76 11.32 11.66
N ASN A 271 6.84 10.70 11.20
CA ASN A 271 7.20 10.57 9.78
C ASN A 271 7.07 9.13 9.26
N PHE A 272 6.39 8.25 10.00
CA PHE A 272 6.41 6.80 9.73
C PHE A 272 5.70 6.39 8.45
N ALA A 273 4.76 7.21 7.97
CA ALA A 273 4.05 6.96 6.72
C ALA A 273 5.00 7.04 5.53
N VAL A 274 5.07 5.96 4.75
CA VAL A 274 5.93 5.81 3.56
C VAL A 274 5.15 5.68 2.26
N THR A 275 3.83 5.53 2.35
CA THR A 275 2.94 5.61 1.19
C THR A 275 2.61 7.08 0.86
N PRO A 276 2.36 7.41 -0.40
CA PRO A 276 1.77 8.69 -0.79
C PRO A 276 0.43 8.97 -0.09
#